data_AF-A0AB74CIH4-F1
#
_entry.id   AF-A0AB74CIH4-F1
#
_cell.length_a   1.000
_cell.length_b   1.000
_cell.length_c   1.000
_cell.angle_alpha   90.00
_cell.angle_beta   90.00
_cell.angle_gamma   90.00
#
_symmetry.space_group_name_H-M   'P 1'
#
loop_
_entity.id
_entity.type
_entity.pdbx_description
1 polymer ?
#
loop_
_entity_poly.entity_id
_entity_poly.type
_entity_poly.pdbx_seq_one_letter_code
_entity_poly.pdbx_strand_id
1 'polypeptide(L)'
;MKARSADEGWSCTLGKWGIIVADGAFCWFYPDGGEAGTFPSRCDAGLRYCGYIDTWSRDYHMYYTNWSMDDVAGQLGWGNIWGFSGSDESEYIHQIMEIFPRGEPEHDSKLPPPNLATRLVARAAEPVKIQERLTPVSVVEPAPGTWVFDFDQNIVGFPLVNLPELPAGTTVKVAPAESLAANGTVDQASLGPGDPGTDLFNTYTTAGRPGGETWHPKFNYFGMQWVQVTGLPRGYKPSRNLITGLRVQADVPAASSFTSSSARLNRIHKMAWHSMASNIMSVFTDCPGREKLSYPADYTQPFGALARNFQFPAFLRTTAHHLVEGQSIANTSMAGNVALKTPVYD
;
A
#
# COMPACT_ATOMS: atom_id res chain seq x y z
N MET A 1 25.24 -8.71 11.58
CA MET A 1 25.72 -10.11 11.75
C MET A 1 25.09 -11.01 10.69
N LYS A 2 25.72 -12.11 10.22
CA LYS A 2 25.10 -12.99 9.19
C LYS A 2 24.89 -14.44 9.68
N ALA A 3 23.67 -14.97 9.61
CA ALA A 3 23.38 -16.37 9.90
C ALA A 3 23.58 -17.27 8.67
N ARG A 4 24.01 -18.52 8.89
CA ARG A 4 24.24 -19.52 7.84
C ARG A 4 23.12 -20.56 7.90
N SER A 5 22.44 -20.82 6.78
CA SER A 5 21.60 -22.01 6.67
C SER A 5 22.52 -23.24 6.60
N ALA A 6 22.21 -24.30 7.36
CA ALA A 6 23.01 -25.52 7.38
C ALA A 6 23.05 -26.22 6.02
N ASP A 7 22.07 -25.96 5.15
CA ASP A 7 21.86 -26.72 3.92
C ASP A 7 22.12 -25.92 2.63
N GLU A 8 22.24 -24.60 2.69
CA GLU A 8 22.42 -23.77 1.51
C GLU A 8 23.39 -22.61 1.77
N GLY A 9 24.45 -22.51 0.98
CA GLY A 9 25.62 -21.63 1.17
C GLY A 9 25.38 -20.11 1.07
N TRP A 10 24.21 -19.60 1.44
CA TRP A 10 23.90 -18.17 1.48
C TRP A 10 24.04 -17.59 2.90
N SER A 11 24.34 -16.28 2.98
CA SER A 11 24.58 -15.57 4.25
C SER A 11 23.64 -14.37 4.38
N CYS A 12 22.75 -14.40 5.36
CA CYS A 12 21.72 -13.36 5.57
C CYS A 12 22.14 -12.37 6.65
N THR A 13 22.18 -11.07 6.37
CA THR A 13 22.38 -10.00 7.35
C THR A 13 21.17 -9.92 8.30
N LEU A 14 21.39 -10.04 9.61
CA LEU A 14 20.37 -9.92 10.65
C LEU A 14 19.96 -8.44 10.80
N GLY A 15 18.66 -8.15 10.71
CA GLY A 15 18.08 -6.80 10.87
C GLY A 15 18.22 -6.25 12.29
N LYS A 16 17.86 -4.97 12.51
CA LYS A 16 18.10 -4.27 13.79
C LYS A 16 17.39 -4.91 14.97
N TRP A 17 16.27 -5.60 14.83
CA TRP A 17 15.62 -6.33 15.92
C TRP A 17 15.05 -7.64 15.36
N GLY A 18 15.14 -8.72 16.12
CA GLY A 18 14.46 -9.96 15.78
C GLY A 18 14.13 -10.82 16.98
N ILE A 19 13.50 -11.96 16.73
CA ILE A 19 12.98 -12.89 17.73
C ILE A 19 13.69 -14.23 17.56
N ILE A 20 14.19 -14.79 18.66
CA ILE A 20 14.72 -16.16 18.71
C ILE A 20 13.71 -17.04 19.46
N VAL A 21 13.42 -18.18 18.86
CA VAL A 21 12.64 -19.28 19.45
C VAL A 21 13.62 -20.38 19.85
N ALA A 22 13.67 -20.71 21.13
CA ALA A 22 14.50 -21.79 21.69
C ALA A 22 13.74 -22.49 22.82
N ASP A 23 13.56 -23.81 22.73
CA ASP A 23 12.94 -24.65 23.78
C ASP A 23 11.66 -24.07 24.41
N GLY A 24 10.76 -23.53 23.59
CA GLY A 24 9.48 -22.97 24.04
C GLY A 24 9.55 -21.58 24.68
N ALA A 25 10.72 -20.93 24.68
CA ALA A 25 10.90 -19.56 25.09
C ALA A 25 11.09 -18.62 23.88
N PHE A 26 10.63 -17.37 24.05
CA PHE A 26 10.79 -16.29 23.08
C PHE A 26 11.74 -15.23 23.62
N CYS A 27 12.72 -14.85 22.80
CA CYS A 27 13.70 -13.84 23.17
C CYS A 27 13.79 -12.78 22.08
N TRP A 28 13.86 -11.52 22.49
CA TRP A 28 14.37 -10.44 21.66
C TRP A 28 15.87 -10.62 21.44
N PHE A 29 16.34 -10.35 20.24
CA PHE A 29 17.76 -10.20 19.97
C PHE A 29 18.06 -8.94 19.15
N TYR A 30 19.19 -8.31 19.48
CA TYR A 30 19.72 -7.12 18.80
C TYR A 30 21.13 -7.43 18.28
N PRO A 31 21.29 -7.73 16.97
CA PRO A 31 22.58 -8.16 16.43
C PRO A 31 23.58 -7.01 16.20
N ASP A 32 23.19 -5.77 16.50
CA ASP A 32 23.92 -4.53 16.21
C ASP A 32 24.48 -3.87 17.50
N GLY A 33 24.69 -4.64 18.57
CA GLY A 33 25.25 -4.15 19.85
C GLY A 33 26.71 -3.66 19.80
N GLY A 34 27.25 -3.34 18.63
CA GLY A 34 28.59 -2.82 18.42
C GLY A 34 28.69 -1.95 17.15
N GLU A 35 29.72 -1.11 17.06
CA GLU A 35 29.97 -0.29 15.87
C GLU A 35 30.23 -1.14 14.62
N ALA A 36 29.78 -0.67 13.46
CA ALA A 36 30.01 -1.34 12.17
C ALA A 36 31.53 -1.54 11.92
N GLY A 37 32.01 -2.78 12.06
CA GLY A 37 33.41 -3.15 11.84
C GLY A 37 34.15 -3.72 13.05
N THR A 38 33.55 -3.79 14.24
CA THR A 38 34.21 -4.30 15.45
C THR A 38 34.09 -5.82 15.66
N PHE A 39 33.27 -6.52 14.87
CA PHE A 39 33.16 -7.98 14.95
C PHE A 39 34.29 -8.67 14.16
N PRO A 40 35.25 -9.36 14.82
CA PRO A 40 36.45 -9.86 14.16
C PRO A 40 36.21 -11.07 13.24
N SER A 41 35.05 -11.75 13.37
CA SER A 41 34.75 -12.96 12.62
C SER A 41 33.24 -13.23 12.53
N ARG A 42 32.86 -14.01 11.53
CA ARG A 42 31.49 -14.53 11.34
C ARG A 42 31.17 -15.50 12.49
N CYS A 43 30.20 -15.18 13.34
CA CYS A 43 29.74 -16.07 14.41
C CYS A 43 28.59 -16.93 13.88
N ASP A 44 28.70 -18.26 13.99
CA ASP A 44 27.56 -19.16 13.81
C ASP A 44 26.88 -19.34 15.17
N ALA A 45 25.66 -18.81 15.30
CA ALA A 45 24.85 -18.90 16.51
C ALA A 45 23.78 -19.99 16.41
N GLY A 46 23.89 -20.92 15.45
CA GLY A 46 22.93 -22.01 15.28
C GLY A 46 21.50 -21.55 14.97
N LEU A 47 21.34 -20.37 14.36
CA LEU A 47 20.05 -19.75 14.06
C LEU A 47 19.54 -20.15 12.67
N ARG A 48 18.33 -20.68 12.60
CA ARG A 48 17.59 -20.98 11.36
C ARG A 48 16.50 -19.93 11.17
N TYR A 49 16.41 -19.33 9.98
CA TYR A 49 15.35 -18.35 9.70
C TYR A 49 13.99 -19.03 9.57
N CYS A 50 12.95 -18.45 10.18
CA CYS A 50 11.59 -19.00 10.19
C CYS A 50 10.58 -18.13 9.45
N GLY A 51 10.78 -16.81 9.44
CA GLY A 51 9.83 -15.85 8.89
C GLY A 51 9.99 -14.47 9.52
N TYR A 52 8.98 -13.63 9.39
CA TYR A 52 8.96 -12.31 10.02
C TYR A 52 7.55 -11.95 10.47
N ILE A 53 7.47 -11.10 11.49
CA ILE A 53 6.24 -10.45 11.93
C ILE A 53 6.28 -9.02 11.39
N ASP A 54 5.32 -8.68 10.54
CA ASP A 54 5.10 -7.32 10.07
C ASP A 54 4.21 -6.58 11.08
N THR A 55 4.72 -5.47 11.60
CA THR A 55 3.95 -4.51 12.39
C THR A 55 3.93 -3.19 11.64
N TRP A 56 2.94 -2.33 11.94
CA TRP A 56 2.77 -1.02 11.29
C TRP A 56 4.04 -0.14 11.21
N SER A 57 5.04 -0.38 12.06
CA SER A 57 6.29 0.40 12.09
C SER A 57 7.58 -0.40 11.91
N ARG A 58 7.55 -1.75 11.95
CA ARG A 58 8.74 -2.60 12.01
C ARG A 58 8.48 -4.04 11.54
N ASP A 59 9.48 -4.62 10.90
CA ASP A 59 9.56 -6.06 10.65
C ASP A 59 10.45 -6.71 11.72
N TYR A 60 9.89 -7.67 12.48
CA TYR A 60 10.65 -8.50 13.40
C TYR A 60 10.97 -9.84 12.76
N HIS A 61 12.23 -10.06 12.40
CA HIS A 61 12.66 -11.33 11.81
C HIS A 61 12.76 -12.43 12.89
N MET A 62 12.22 -13.60 12.58
CA MET A 62 12.16 -14.74 13.49
C MET A 62 13.18 -15.81 13.12
N TYR A 63 13.84 -16.35 14.14
CA TYR A 63 14.83 -17.41 14.02
C TYR A 63 14.57 -18.49 15.06
N TYR A 64 14.88 -19.73 14.72
CA TYR A 64 14.82 -20.89 15.59
C TYR A 64 16.22 -21.42 15.86
N THR A 65 16.44 -21.93 17.08
CA THR A 65 17.69 -22.60 17.43
C THR A 65 17.45 -23.78 18.37
N ASN A 66 18.30 -24.80 18.21
CA ASN A 66 18.40 -25.94 19.13
C ASN A 66 19.48 -25.72 20.21
N TRP A 67 20.12 -24.55 20.23
CA TRP A 67 21.17 -24.23 21.19
C TRP A 67 20.55 -23.65 22.47
N SER A 68 21.24 -23.82 23.59
CA SER A 68 20.84 -23.13 24.81
C SER A 68 20.96 -21.62 24.62
N MET A 69 20.12 -20.84 25.30
CA MET A 69 20.20 -19.38 25.19
C MET A 69 21.53 -18.82 25.69
N ASP A 70 22.21 -19.51 26.61
CA ASP A 70 23.57 -19.16 27.06
C ASP A 70 24.62 -19.37 25.96
N ASP A 71 24.51 -20.43 25.17
CA ASP A 71 25.39 -20.67 24.02
C ASP A 71 25.16 -19.61 22.93
N VAL A 72 23.91 -19.26 22.67
CA VAL A 72 23.53 -18.20 21.73
C VAL A 72 24.04 -16.85 22.24
N ALA A 73 23.85 -16.51 23.51
CA ALA A 73 24.35 -15.28 24.12
C ALA A 73 25.90 -15.21 24.09
N GLY A 74 26.57 -16.34 24.31
CA GLY A 74 28.02 -16.45 24.19
C GLY A 74 28.54 -16.12 22.78
N GLN A 75 27.79 -16.48 21.73
CA GLN A 75 28.15 -16.15 20.34
C GLN A 75 27.74 -14.73 19.92
N LEU A 76 26.56 -14.27 20.35
CA LEU A 76 25.99 -12.97 19.97
C LEU A 76 26.50 -11.80 20.82
N GLY A 77 27.16 -12.10 21.94
CA GLY A 77 27.59 -11.14 22.95
C GLY A 77 26.55 -10.99 24.06
N TRP A 78 27.02 -11.11 25.30
CA TRP A 78 26.21 -10.93 26.50
C TRP A 78 25.59 -9.53 26.53
N GLY A 79 24.28 -9.46 26.73
CA GLY A 79 23.52 -8.19 26.76
C GLY A 79 22.81 -7.83 25.45
N ASN A 80 22.86 -8.69 24.42
CA ASN A 80 22.16 -8.50 23.14
C ASN A 80 20.92 -9.39 22.98
N ILE A 81 20.54 -10.10 24.04
CA ILE A 81 19.41 -11.02 24.07
C ILE A 81 18.62 -10.78 25.35
N TRP A 82 17.30 -10.71 25.24
CA TRP A 82 16.39 -10.51 26.38
C TRP A 82 15.15 -11.38 26.22
N GLY A 83 14.75 -12.07 27.29
CA GLY A 83 13.48 -12.81 27.28
C GLY A 83 12.29 -11.89 27.06
N PHE A 84 11.26 -12.41 26.40
CA PHE A 84 9.98 -11.72 26.27
C PHE A 84 9.40 -11.42 27.65
N SER A 85 8.84 -10.22 27.80
CA SER A 85 7.95 -9.90 28.91
C SER A 85 6.56 -10.53 28.67
N GLY A 86 5.74 -10.64 29.73
CA GLY A 86 4.35 -11.11 29.57
C GLY A 86 3.50 -10.23 28.64
N SER A 87 3.85 -8.95 28.49
CA SER A 87 3.23 -8.07 27.49
C SER A 87 3.69 -8.38 26.07
N ASP A 88 4.97 -8.72 25.86
CA ASP A 88 5.49 -9.09 24.55
C ASP A 88 4.86 -10.41 24.08
N GLU A 89 4.72 -11.38 24.99
CA GLU A 89 4.00 -12.62 24.68
C GLU A 89 2.55 -12.31 24.27
N SER A 90 1.83 -11.49 25.03
CA SER A 90 0.45 -11.16 24.71
C SER A 90 0.29 -10.45 23.35
N GLU A 91 1.27 -9.64 22.96
CA GLU A 91 1.25 -8.89 21.70
C GLU A 91 1.59 -9.77 20.49
N TYR A 92 2.60 -10.63 20.61
CA TYR A 92 3.19 -11.31 19.45
C TYR A 92 2.88 -12.82 19.36
N ILE A 93 2.41 -13.47 20.43
CA ILE A 93 2.25 -14.94 20.45
C ILE A 93 1.36 -15.47 19.32
N HIS A 94 0.28 -14.77 18.96
CA HIS A 94 -0.61 -15.23 17.89
C HIS A 94 0.11 -15.29 16.53
N GLN A 95 0.85 -14.23 16.18
CA GLN A 95 1.60 -14.16 14.92
C GLN A 95 2.78 -15.15 14.92
N ILE A 96 3.45 -15.29 16.07
CA ILE A 96 4.51 -16.28 16.27
C ILE A 96 4.00 -17.70 16.06
N MET A 97 2.84 -18.04 16.61
CA MET A 97 2.26 -19.38 16.50
C MET A 97 1.69 -19.67 15.11
N GLU A 98 1.30 -18.65 14.34
CA GLU A 98 0.99 -18.81 12.90
C GLU A 98 2.24 -19.19 12.09
N ILE A 99 3.40 -18.64 12.46
CA ILE A 99 4.70 -18.90 11.81
C ILE A 99 5.34 -20.20 12.34
N PHE A 100 5.07 -20.58 13.59
CA PHE A 100 5.72 -21.68 14.30
C PHE A 100 4.72 -22.56 15.10
N PRO A 101 3.75 -23.23 14.46
CA PRO A 101 2.61 -23.83 15.15
C PRO A 101 2.91 -25.07 16.01
N ARG A 102 4.08 -25.73 15.90
CA ARG A 102 4.31 -27.07 16.50
C ARG A 102 5.70 -27.36 17.07
N GLY A 103 6.53 -26.37 17.38
CA GLY A 103 7.84 -26.62 18.01
C GLY A 103 8.92 -27.16 17.07
N GLU A 104 8.59 -27.44 15.81
CA GLU A 104 9.55 -27.60 14.71
C GLU A 104 9.04 -26.81 13.51
N PRO A 105 9.93 -26.20 12.70
CA PRO A 105 9.52 -25.55 11.47
C PRO A 105 8.90 -26.60 10.55
N GLU A 106 7.58 -26.55 10.33
CA GLU A 106 6.99 -27.22 9.18
C GLU A 106 7.71 -26.66 7.95
N HIS A 107 8.33 -27.60 7.23
CA HIS A 107 9.17 -27.42 6.07
C HIS A 107 8.66 -26.33 5.11
N ASP A 108 9.58 -25.45 4.67
CA ASP A 108 9.49 -24.65 3.44
C ASP A 108 8.69 -23.33 3.45
N SER A 109 8.86 -22.44 4.45
CA SER A 109 8.58 -21.01 4.24
C SER A 109 9.67 -20.39 3.34
N LYS A 110 9.64 -20.71 2.05
CA LYS A 110 10.38 -20.06 0.95
C LYS A 110 9.95 -18.61 0.73
N LEU A 111 9.75 -17.84 1.79
CA LEU A 111 9.73 -16.39 1.63
C LEU A 111 11.19 -15.95 1.66
N PRO A 112 11.77 -15.54 0.51
CA PRO A 112 13.12 -15.01 0.53
C PRO A 112 13.15 -13.86 1.55
N PRO A 113 14.22 -13.75 2.36
CA PRO A 113 14.38 -12.57 3.20
C PRO A 113 14.24 -11.33 2.30
N PRO A 114 13.61 -10.23 2.80
CA PRO A 114 13.60 -8.99 2.05
C PRO A 114 15.02 -8.70 1.59
N ASN A 115 15.17 -8.43 0.29
CA ASN A 115 16.47 -8.34 -0.37
C ASN A 115 17.43 -7.53 0.51
N LEU A 116 18.41 -8.18 1.11
CA LEU A 116 19.32 -7.58 2.08
C LEU A 116 20.30 -6.58 1.43
N ALA A 117 20.31 -6.50 0.10
CA ALA A 117 20.97 -5.43 -0.65
C ALA A 117 20.10 -4.16 -0.78
N THR A 118 18.80 -4.24 -0.48
CA THR A 118 17.91 -3.07 -0.51
C THR A 118 18.19 -2.17 0.68
N ARG A 119 18.69 -0.96 0.40
CA ARG A 119 18.90 0.06 1.42
C ARG A 119 17.56 0.65 1.85
N LEU A 120 17.19 0.43 3.10
CA LEU A 120 16.08 1.14 3.72
C LEU A 120 16.42 2.63 3.84
N VAL A 121 15.51 3.48 3.39
CA VAL A 121 15.63 4.93 3.50
C VAL A 121 14.33 5.50 4.05
N ALA A 122 14.43 6.60 4.81
CA ALA A 122 13.24 7.35 5.21
C ALA A 122 12.52 7.87 3.96
N ARG A 123 11.19 7.79 3.95
CA ARG A 123 10.37 8.38 2.87
C ARG A 123 10.66 9.87 2.78
N ALA A 124 11.16 10.32 1.64
CA ALA A 124 11.42 11.74 1.40
C ALA A 124 10.17 12.47 0.86
N ALA A 125 9.42 11.85 -0.06
CA ALA A 125 8.24 12.45 -0.67
C ALA A 125 7.05 12.62 0.29
N GLU A 126 6.25 13.64 0.04
CA GLU A 126 4.99 13.92 0.72
C GLU A 126 4.07 12.67 0.68
N PRO A 127 3.39 12.36 1.80
CA PRO A 127 2.48 11.21 1.87
C PRO A 127 1.22 11.48 1.05
N VAL A 128 0.60 10.42 0.53
CA VAL A 128 -0.74 10.50 -0.04
C VAL A 128 -1.74 10.68 1.10
N LYS A 129 -2.59 11.71 1.00
CA LYS A 129 -3.64 12.03 1.98
C LYS A 129 -4.98 12.23 1.31
N ILE A 130 -6.05 12.13 2.09
CA ILE A 130 -7.38 12.61 1.71
C ILE A 130 -7.31 14.13 1.66
N GLN A 131 -7.52 14.69 0.47
CA GLN A 131 -7.47 16.12 0.23
C GLN A 131 -8.86 16.75 0.20
N GLU A 132 -9.89 15.97 -0.15
CA GLU A 132 -11.25 16.47 -0.29
C GLU A 132 -12.28 15.37 -0.03
N ARG A 133 -13.44 15.76 0.51
CA ARG A 133 -14.61 14.90 0.69
C ARG A 133 -15.75 15.43 -0.16
N LEU A 134 -16.16 14.68 -1.17
CA LEU A 134 -17.19 15.08 -2.13
C LEU A 134 -18.50 14.38 -1.81
N THR A 135 -19.56 15.16 -1.62
CA THR A 135 -20.94 14.63 -1.59
C THR A 135 -21.43 14.50 -3.04
N PRO A 136 -22.04 13.36 -3.43
CA PRO A 136 -22.66 13.22 -4.75
C PRO A 136 -23.64 14.36 -5.02
N VAL A 137 -23.65 14.89 -6.23
CA VAL A 137 -24.64 15.87 -6.69
C VAL A 137 -25.99 15.22 -6.97
N SER A 138 -25.97 13.96 -7.42
CA SER A 138 -27.18 13.19 -7.75
C SER A 138 -27.07 11.71 -7.36
N VAL A 139 -28.23 11.06 -7.22
CA VAL A 139 -28.37 9.61 -7.10
C VAL A 139 -29.57 9.17 -7.93
N VAL A 140 -29.37 8.19 -8.81
CA VAL A 140 -30.39 7.67 -9.73
C VAL A 140 -30.47 6.15 -9.67
N GLU A 141 -31.61 5.58 -10.05
CA GLU A 141 -31.85 4.13 -10.10
C GLU A 141 -32.06 3.70 -11.55
N PRO A 142 -30.99 3.44 -12.34
CA PRO A 142 -31.13 3.01 -13.74
C PRO A 142 -31.82 1.65 -13.90
N ALA A 143 -31.75 0.79 -12.88
CA ALA A 143 -32.43 -0.50 -12.83
C ALA A 143 -32.80 -0.84 -11.38
N PRO A 144 -33.84 -1.65 -11.13
CA PRO A 144 -34.27 -1.99 -9.77
C PRO A 144 -33.12 -2.46 -8.88
N GLY A 145 -32.88 -1.77 -7.77
CA GLY A 145 -31.82 -2.09 -6.80
C GLY A 145 -30.40 -1.73 -7.25
N THR A 146 -30.25 -1.03 -8.38
CA THR A 146 -28.98 -0.53 -8.89
C THR A 146 -28.96 0.98 -8.79
N TRP A 147 -28.12 1.53 -7.92
CA TRP A 147 -28.06 2.97 -7.63
C TRP A 147 -26.77 3.56 -8.15
N VAL A 148 -26.83 4.66 -8.90
CA VAL A 148 -25.65 5.35 -9.43
C VAL A 148 -25.57 6.74 -8.81
N PHE A 149 -24.43 7.02 -8.17
CA PHE A 149 -24.09 8.29 -7.55
C PHE A 149 -23.13 9.06 -8.46
N ASP A 150 -23.37 10.36 -8.65
CA ASP A 150 -22.54 11.24 -9.50
C ASP A 150 -21.91 12.34 -8.66
N PHE A 151 -20.60 12.55 -8.76
CA PHE A 151 -19.88 13.62 -8.08
C PHE A 151 -19.76 14.92 -8.90
N ASP A 152 -20.21 14.96 -10.17
CA ASP A 152 -19.99 16.05 -11.14
C ASP A 152 -18.51 16.39 -11.40
N GLN A 153 -17.61 15.54 -10.90
CA GLN A 153 -16.18 15.73 -10.98
C GLN A 153 -15.52 14.35 -10.98
N ASN A 154 -14.76 14.05 -12.02
CA ASN A 154 -13.86 12.90 -12.02
C ASN A 154 -12.70 13.17 -11.05
N ILE A 155 -12.51 12.28 -10.09
CA ILE A 155 -11.50 12.34 -9.03
C ILE A 155 -10.71 11.03 -8.98
N VAL A 156 -9.51 11.08 -8.41
CA VAL A 156 -8.82 9.87 -7.93
C VAL A 156 -9.08 9.68 -6.44
N GLY A 157 -9.38 8.45 -6.02
CA GLY A 157 -9.59 8.12 -4.62
C GLY A 157 -10.51 6.93 -4.41
N PHE A 158 -11.35 6.98 -3.39
CA PHE A 158 -12.25 5.88 -3.09
C PHE A 158 -13.54 6.33 -2.42
N PRO A 159 -14.63 5.55 -2.58
CA PRO A 159 -15.88 5.84 -1.90
C PRO A 159 -15.79 5.46 -0.42
N LEU A 160 -16.21 6.38 0.44
CA LEU A 160 -16.64 6.11 1.80
C LEU A 160 -18.12 5.76 1.78
N VAL A 161 -18.43 4.55 2.24
CA VAL A 161 -19.79 4.04 2.33
C VAL A 161 -20.29 4.26 3.75
N ASN A 162 -21.41 4.96 3.90
CA ASN A 162 -22.13 5.17 5.15
C ASN A 162 -23.44 4.38 5.10
N LEU A 163 -23.39 3.12 5.52
CA LEU A 163 -24.56 2.24 5.56
C LEU A 163 -25.42 2.57 6.78
N PRO A 164 -26.76 2.57 6.64
CA PRO A 164 -27.63 2.58 7.79
C PRO A 164 -27.47 1.27 8.58
N GLU A 165 -28.22 1.12 9.67
CA GLU A 165 -28.33 -0.17 10.34
C GLU A 165 -28.96 -1.20 9.38
N LEU A 166 -28.19 -2.26 9.09
CA LEU A 166 -28.55 -3.35 8.19
C LEU A 166 -28.33 -4.69 8.90
N PRO A 167 -29.06 -5.77 8.55
CA PRO A 167 -28.81 -7.09 9.12
C PRO A 167 -27.39 -7.57 8.81
N ALA A 168 -26.74 -8.23 9.79
CA ALA A 168 -25.46 -8.88 9.60
C ALA A 168 -25.48 -9.82 8.38
N GLY A 169 -24.40 -9.79 7.60
CA GLY A 169 -24.31 -10.55 6.35
C GLY A 169 -24.89 -9.85 5.12
N THR A 170 -25.46 -8.65 5.25
CA THR A 170 -25.84 -7.86 4.06
C THR A 170 -24.58 -7.40 3.33
N THR A 171 -24.42 -7.81 2.08
CA THR A 171 -23.26 -7.46 1.23
C THR A 171 -23.65 -6.41 0.21
N VAL A 172 -22.97 -5.26 0.24
CA VAL A 172 -23.09 -4.21 -0.77
C VAL A 172 -21.89 -4.26 -1.72
N LYS A 173 -22.14 -4.14 -3.02
CA LYS A 173 -21.12 -4.02 -4.08
C LYS A 173 -21.01 -2.56 -4.48
N VAL A 174 -19.78 -2.05 -4.59
CA VAL A 174 -19.48 -0.65 -4.92
C VAL A 174 -18.53 -0.63 -6.12
N ALA A 175 -19.07 -0.25 -7.28
CA ALA A 175 -18.38 -0.24 -8.57
C ALA A 175 -18.15 1.20 -9.06
N PRO A 176 -16.92 1.73 -8.99
CA PRO A 176 -16.60 3.08 -9.47
C PRO A 176 -16.39 3.12 -10.99
N ALA A 177 -16.60 4.28 -11.61
CA ALA A 177 -16.32 4.48 -13.03
C ALA A 177 -16.10 5.94 -13.41
N GLU A 178 -15.42 6.14 -14.54
CA GLU A 178 -15.18 7.43 -15.18
C GLU A 178 -16.17 7.74 -16.31
N SER A 179 -17.12 6.83 -16.57
CA SER A 179 -18.15 6.96 -17.62
C SER A 179 -19.44 6.25 -17.22
N LEU A 180 -20.53 6.55 -17.95
CA LEU A 180 -21.80 5.83 -17.88
C LEU A 180 -22.09 5.13 -19.21
N ALA A 181 -22.72 3.97 -19.11
CA ALA A 181 -23.32 3.29 -20.25
C ALA A 181 -24.63 3.97 -20.68
N ALA A 182 -25.11 3.67 -21.88
CA ALA A 182 -26.33 4.27 -22.44
C ALA A 182 -27.61 4.02 -21.60
N ASN A 183 -27.63 2.94 -20.82
CA ASN A 183 -28.73 2.59 -19.90
C ASN A 183 -28.61 3.30 -18.52
N GLY A 184 -27.58 4.13 -18.31
CA GLY A 184 -27.34 4.84 -17.06
C GLY A 184 -26.60 4.05 -15.99
N THR A 185 -26.20 2.80 -16.23
CA THR A 185 -25.27 2.07 -15.34
C THR A 185 -23.85 2.58 -15.53
N VAL A 186 -22.94 2.25 -14.62
CA VAL A 186 -21.52 2.61 -14.79
C VAL A 186 -20.89 1.89 -15.98
N ASP A 187 -19.99 2.58 -16.67
CA ASP A 187 -19.17 2.03 -17.76
C ASP A 187 -17.68 2.18 -17.42
N GLN A 188 -16.99 1.05 -17.40
CA GLN A 188 -15.58 0.94 -17.07
C GLN A 188 -14.67 0.79 -18.29
N ALA A 189 -15.18 0.99 -19.50
CA ALA A 189 -14.40 0.87 -20.74
C ALA A 189 -13.14 1.76 -20.78
N SER A 190 -13.06 2.84 -20.00
CA SER A 190 -11.84 3.67 -19.88
C SER A 190 -10.63 2.89 -19.33
N LEU A 191 -10.87 1.78 -18.63
CA LEU A 191 -9.86 0.87 -18.13
C LEU A 191 -9.24 -0.03 -19.22
N GLY A 192 -9.70 0.06 -20.46
CA GLY A 192 -9.14 -0.68 -21.59
C GLY A 192 -9.53 -2.16 -21.65
N PRO A 193 -9.18 -2.86 -22.75
CA PRO A 193 -9.51 -4.27 -22.94
C PRO A 193 -8.54 -5.19 -22.20
N GLY A 194 -9.05 -6.14 -21.41
CA GLY A 194 -8.27 -7.18 -20.72
C GLY A 194 -8.81 -7.53 -19.34
N ASP A 195 -8.38 -8.68 -18.80
CA ASP A 195 -8.80 -9.24 -17.50
C ASP A 195 -7.90 -8.73 -16.35
N PRO A 196 -7.79 -7.40 -16.21
CA PRO A 196 -8.44 -6.83 -15.02
C PRO A 196 -9.20 -5.52 -15.26
N GLY A 197 -9.49 -5.15 -16.52
CA GLY A 197 -10.10 -3.88 -16.91
C GLY A 197 -11.63 -3.84 -16.89
N THR A 198 -12.31 -4.93 -16.53
CA THR A 198 -13.78 -5.00 -16.47
C THR A 198 -14.26 -5.53 -15.13
N ASP A 199 -15.35 -4.97 -14.60
CA ASP A 199 -15.93 -5.33 -13.29
C ASP A 199 -14.97 -5.04 -12.11
N LEU A 200 -14.35 -3.86 -12.08
CA LEU A 200 -13.67 -3.37 -10.89
C LEU A 200 -14.70 -2.94 -9.84
N PHE A 201 -14.62 -3.51 -8.66
CA PHE A 201 -15.47 -3.15 -7.53
C PHE A 201 -14.80 -3.50 -6.20
N ASN A 202 -15.36 -2.96 -5.13
CA ASN A 202 -15.19 -3.54 -3.80
C ASN A 202 -16.52 -4.05 -3.28
N THR A 203 -16.49 -4.96 -2.32
CA THR A 203 -17.65 -5.37 -1.54
C THR A 203 -17.44 -5.06 -0.06
N TYR A 204 -18.54 -4.77 0.63
CA TYR A 204 -18.56 -4.68 2.08
C TYR A 204 -19.72 -5.51 2.63
N THR A 205 -19.41 -6.41 3.57
CA THR A 205 -20.40 -7.23 4.26
C THR A 205 -20.58 -6.69 5.68
N THR A 206 -21.80 -6.32 6.00
CA THR A 206 -22.16 -5.71 7.29
C THR A 206 -22.05 -6.71 8.43
N ALA A 207 -21.60 -6.22 9.60
CA ALA A 207 -21.58 -6.98 10.84
C ALA A 207 -22.90 -6.86 11.63
N GLY A 208 -23.83 -6.01 11.20
CA GLY A 208 -25.11 -5.79 11.87
C GLY A 208 -25.03 -4.82 13.04
N ARG A 209 -24.15 -3.81 12.96
CA ARG A 209 -23.90 -2.91 14.09
C ARG A 209 -25.06 -1.94 14.33
N PRO A 210 -25.49 -1.74 15.59
CA PRO A 210 -26.45 -0.70 15.95
C PRO A 210 -25.96 0.68 15.49
N GLY A 211 -26.85 1.46 14.87
CA GLY A 211 -26.52 2.81 14.36
C GLY A 211 -25.82 2.85 13.01
N GLY A 212 -25.60 1.71 12.36
CA GLY A 212 -25.03 1.61 11.01
C GLY A 212 -23.52 1.45 10.97
N GLU A 213 -22.98 1.40 9.75
CA GLU A 213 -21.58 1.04 9.50
C GLU A 213 -20.95 1.98 8.49
N THR A 214 -19.70 2.38 8.75
CA THR A 214 -18.93 3.24 7.85
C THR A 214 -17.68 2.50 7.39
N TRP A 215 -17.47 2.44 6.08
CA TRP A 215 -16.35 1.70 5.51
C TRP A 215 -15.80 2.37 4.25
N HIS A 216 -14.49 2.29 4.06
CA HIS A 216 -13.81 2.60 2.81
C HIS A 216 -12.62 1.65 2.62
N PRO A 217 -12.16 1.40 1.38
CA PRO A 217 -10.95 0.60 1.16
C PRO A 217 -9.70 1.28 1.72
N LYS A 218 -8.70 0.46 2.11
CA LYS A 218 -7.40 0.94 2.63
C LYS A 218 -6.24 0.78 1.65
N PHE A 219 -6.32 -0.19 0.72
CA PHE A 219 -5.18 -0.64 -0.08
C PHE A 219 -5.38 -0.47 -1.59
N ASN A 220 -6.46 0.18 -2.02
CA ASN A 220 -6.71 0.50 -3.42
C ASN A 220 -7.39 1.87 -3.57
N TYR A 221 -7.33 2.38 -4.80
CA TYR A 221 -8.00 3.60 -5.24
C TYR A 221 -8.43 3.46 -6.71
N PHE A 222 -9.33 4.34 -7.14
CA PHE A 222 -9.95 4.37 -8.46
C PHE A 222 -9.91 5.78 -9.04
N GLY A 223 -9.87 5.89 -10.37
CA GLY A 223 -10.42 7.05 -11.06
C GLY A 223 -11.94 6.91 -11.12
N MET A 224 -12.67 7.92 -10.67
CA MET A 224 -14.13 7.85 -10.59
C MET A 224 -14.78 9.24 -10.62
N GLN A 225 -15.84 9.35 -11.41
CA GLN A 225 -16.86 10.38 -11.24
C GLN A 225 -18.17 9.76 -10.74
N TRP A 226 -18.45 8.53 -11.15
CA TRP A 226 -19.64 7.80 -10.78
C TRP A 226 -19.30 6.60 -9.89
N VAL A 227 -20.24 6.26 -9.02
CA VAL A 227 -20.18 5.05 -8.20
C VAL A 227 -21.52 4.34 -8.27
N GLN A 228 -21.52 3.10 -8.74
CA GLN A 228 -22.69 2.22 -8.71
C GLN A 228 -22.70 1.39 -7.43
N VAL A 229 -23.85 1.33 -6.77
CA VAL A 229 -24.09 0.53 -5.57
C VAL A 229 -25.21 -0.45 -5.84
N THR A 230 -24.95 -1.73 -5.54
CA THR A 230 -25.95 -2.81 -5.56
C THR A 230 -25.89 -3.61 -4.26
N GLY A 231 -26.90 -4.45 -3.99
CA GLY A 231 -26.95 -5.27 -2.78
C GLY A 231 -27.60 -4.59 -1.56
N LEU A 232 -28.16 -3.40 -1.74
CA LEU A 232 -29.00 -2.76 -0.71
C LEU A 232 -30.34 -3.52 -0.53
N PRO A 233 -30.96 -3.50 0.67
CA PRO A 233 -32.22 -4.20 0.91
C PRO A 233 -33.34 -3.77 -0.05
N ARG A 234 -34.23 -4.71 -0.38
CA ARG A 234 -35.38 -4.42 -1.25
C ARG A 234 -36.25 -3.31 -0.66
N GLY A 235 -36.57 -2.30 -1.46
CA GLY A 235 -37.37 -1.14 -1.05
C GLY A 235 -36.58 -0.05 -0.33
N TYR A 236 -35.30 -0.26 -0.04
CA TYR A 236 -34.43 0.78 0.48
C TYR A 236 -34.03 1.76 -0.64
N LYS A 237 -34.32 3.04 -0.44
CA LYS A 237 -33.91 4.13 -1.33
C LYS A 237 -32.79 4.92 -0.67
N PRO A 238 -31.53 4.83 -1.16
CA PRO A 238 -30.43 5.55 -0.57
C PRO A 238 -30.54 7.04 -0.81
N SER A 239 -30.12 7.82 0.18
CA SER A 239 -29.83 9.25 -0.01
C SER A 239 -28.41 9.43 -0.55
N ARG A 240 -28.10 10.64 -1.03
CA ARG A 240 -26.73 11.01 -1.46
C ARG A 240 -25.67 10.81 -0.38
N ASN A 241 -26.07 10.80 0.90
CA ASN A 241 -25.14 10.63 2.03
C ASN A 241 -24.65 9.17 2.21
N LEU A 242 -25.25 8.20 1.50
CA LEU A 242 -24.77 6.81 1.51
C LEU A 242 -23.32 6.72 1.04
N ILE A 243 -22.91 7.59 0.12
CA ILE A 243 -21.57 7.60 -0.48
C ILE A 243 -20.94 8.98 -0.29
N THR A 244 -19.65 9.01 0.03
CA THR A 244 -18.82 10.21 -0.03
C THR A 244 -17.55 9.88 -0.83
N GLY A 245 -17.22 10.68 -1.83
CA GLY A 245 -15.98 10.53 -2.59
C GLY A 245 -14.81 11.08 -1.80
N LEU A 246 -13.84 10.25 -1.43
CA LEU A 246 -12.62 10.68 -0.76
C LEU A 246 -11.54 10.89 -1.81
N ARG A 247 -11.32 12.14 -2.25
CA ARG A 247 -10.25 12.47 -3.20
C ARG A 247 -8.90 12.39 -2.50
N VAL A 248 -7.95 11.73 -3.12
CA VAL A 248 -6.58 11.59 -2.59
C VAL A 248 -5.54 12.16 -3.55
N GLN A 249 -4.39 12.52 -2.98
CA GLN A 249 -3.19 12.99 -3.69
C GLN A 249 -2.02 13.03 -2.70
N ALA A 250 -0.78 13.01 -3.16
CA ALA A 250 0.35 13.43 -2.32
C ALA A 250 0.08 14.84 -1.77
N ASP A 251 0.46 15.06 -0.51
CA ASP A 251 0.18 16.29 0.24
C ASP A 251 1.09 17.45 -0.17
N VAL A 252 1.13 17.73 -1.47
CA VAL A 252 1.89 18.82 -2.07
C VAL A 252 1.11 20.14 -1.94
N PRO A 253 1.74 21.25 -1.51
CA PRO A 253 1.05 22.53 -1.42
C PRO A 253 0.56 23.03 -2.79
N ALA A 254 -0.61 23.66 -2.82
CA ALA A 254 -1.03 24.44 -3.98
C ALA A 254 -0.09 25.65 -4.16
N ALA A 255 0.35 25.91 -5.38
CA ALA A 255 1.26 27.01 -5.70
C ALA A 255 0.53 28.27 -6.20
N SER A 256 -0.66 28.10 -6.79
CA SER A 256 -1.45 29.22 -7.31
C SER A 256 -2.94 28.90 -7.39
N SER A 257 -3.72 29.92 -7.72
CA SER A 257 -5.13 29.83 -8.08
C SER A 257 -5.38 30.62 -9.35
N PHE A 258 -6.41 30.25 -10.11
CA PHE A 258 -6.79 30.92 -11.35
C PHE A 258 -8.26 31.28 -11.36
N THR A 259 -8.57 32.49 -11.84
CA THR A 259 -9.93 32.91 -12.19
C THR A 259 -9.87 33.89 -13.35
N SER A 260 -10.97 33.96 -14.11
CA SER A 260 -11.13 34.87 -15.24
C SER A 260 -12.61 35.24 -15.41
N SER A 261 -12.89 36.23 -16.26
CA SER A 261 -14.26 36.57 -16.67
C SER A 261 -14.92 35.51 -17.57
N SER A 262 -14.16 34.53 -18.07
CA SER A 262 -14.67 33.47 -18.93
C SER A 262 -14.95 32.19 -18.13
N ALA A 263 -16.23 31.86 -18.00
CA ALA A 263 -16.65 30.60 -17.37
C ALA A 263 -16.02 29.36 -18.04
N ARG A 264 -15.81 29.42 -19.37
CA ARG A 264 -15.15 28.33 -20.11
C ARG A 264 -13.69 28.16 -19.69
N LEU A 265 -12.93 29.25 -19.57
CA LEU A 265 -11.53 29.18 -19.15
C LEU A 265 -11.41 28.69 -17.70
N ASN A 266 -12.32 29.14 -16.83
CA ASN A 266 -12.37 28.67 -15.44
C ASN A 266 -12.66 27.16 -15.39
N ARG A 267 -13.56 26.66 -16.24
CA ARG A 267 -13.84 25.21 -16.35
C ARG A 267 -12.66 24.41 -16.90
N ILE A 268 -11.98 24.89 -17.95
CA ILE A 268 -10.78 24.25 -18.50
C ILE A 268 -9.67 24.18 -17.43
N HIS A 269 -9.44 25.28 -16.72
CA HIS A 269 -8.47 25.30 -15.62
C HIS A 269 -8.83 24.30 -14.52
N LYS A 270 -10.10 24.27 -14.08
CA LYS A 270 -10.57 23.30 -13.07
C LYS A 270 -10.33 21.86 -13.54
N MET A 271 -10.67 21.54 -14.79
CA MET A 271 -10.43 20.21 -15.35
C MET A 271 -8.93 19.86 -15.37
N ALA A 272 -8.09 20.76 -15.87
CA ALA A 272 -6.64 20.56 -15.89
C ALA A 272 -6.05 20.40 -14.48
N TRP A 273 -6.53 21.19 -13.52
CA TRP A 273 -6.11 21.10 -12.12
C TRP A 273 -6.45 19.73 -11.53
N HIS A 274 -7.68 19.23 -11.72
CA HIS A 274 -8.06 17.89 -11.26
C HIS A 274 -7.29 16.79 -11.99
N SER A 275 -7.02 16.92 -13.29
CA SER A 275 -6.19 15.95 -14.03
C SER A 275 -4.76 15.89 -13.52
N MET A 276 -4.15 17.04 -13.20
CA MET A 276 -2.81 17.10 -12.58
C MET A 276 -2.86 16.53 -11.16
N ALA A 277 -3.81 16.96 -10.34
CA ALA A 277 -3.99 16.51 -8.97
C ALA A 277 -4.15 14.98 -8.90
N SER A 278 -4.97 14.41 -9.76
CA SER A 278 -5.24 12.97 -9.78
C SER A 278 -4.00 12.11 -10.10
N ASN A 279 -2.98 12.70 -10.71
CA ASN A 279 -1.75 12.01 -11.10
C ASN A 279 -0.56 12.32 -10.19
N ILE A 280 -0.72 13.09 -9.11
CA ILE A 280 0.31 13.34 -8.11
C ILE A 280 0.10 12.34 -6.95
N MET A 281 0.53 11.10 -7.16
CA MET A 281 0.35 10.00 -6.20
C MET A 281 1.66 9.72 -5.48
N SER A 282 2.02 8.48 -5.13
CA SER A 282 3.39 8.20 -4.63
C SER A 282 4.47 8.42 -5.70
N VAL A 283 4.06 8.47 -6.98
CA VAL A 283 4.82 8.89 -8.16
C VAL A 283 3.92 9.78 -9.03
N PHE A 284 4.47 10.46 -10.02
CA PHE A 284 3.64 11.04 -11.07
C PHE A 284 3.12 9.92 -11.98
N THR A 285 1.81 9.78 -12.15
CA THR A 285 1.23 8.74 -13.02
C THR A 285 0.81 9.30 -14.37
N ASP A 286 0.73 8.44 -15.39
CA ASP A 286 0.13 8.76 -16.70
C ASP A 286 -1.39 8.91 -16.60
N CYS A 287 -2.03 7.93 -15.94
CA CYS A 287 -3.45 7.92 -15.67
C CYS A 287 -3.74 7.34 -14.27
N PRO A 288 -4.78 7.84 -13.59
CA PRO A 288 -5.10 7.40 -12.23
C PRO A 288 -6.01 6.16 -12.20
N GLY A 289 -6.58 5.74 -13.33
CA GLY A 289 -7.60 4.69 -13.40
C GLY A 289 -7.04 3.32 -13.72
N ARG A 290 -6.37 3.19 -14.87
CA ARG A 290 -5.96 1.92 -15.47
C ARG A 290 -4.54 1.51 -15.10
N GLU A 291 -3.56 2.24 -15.61
CA GLU A 291 -2.16 1.81 -15.71
C GLU A 291 -1.34 2.30 -14.53
N LYS A 292 -1.48 3.59 -14.17
CA LYS A 292 -0.88 4.19 -12.96
C LYS A 292 0.65 4.10 -12.96
N LEU A 293 1.27 4.11 -14.14
CA LEU A 293 2.72 4.03 -14.28
C LEU A 293 3.33 5.43 -14.42
N SER A 294 4.59 5.55 -14.03
CA SER A 294 5.31 6.81 -14.02
C SER A 294 6.05 7.08 -15.33
N TYR A 295 5.30 7.30 -16.41
CA TYR A 295 5.87 7.67 -17.70
C TYR A 295 6.57 9.03 -17.64
N PRO A 296 7.89 9.12 -17.92
CA PRO A 296 8.63 10.37 -17.73
C PRO A 296 8.13 11.53 -18.59
N ALA A 297 7.69 11.28 -19.82
CA ALA A 297 7.21 12.32 -20.72
C ALA A 297 5.96 13.04 -20.14
N ASP A 298 5.07 12.28 -19.51
CA ASP A 298 3.76 12.71 -19.04
C ASP A 298 3.81 13.71 -17.88
N TYR A 299 4.91 13.75 -17.12
CA TYR A 299 5.14 14.81 -16.13
C TYR A 299 6.26 15.78 -16.49
N THR A 300 7.23 15.38 -17.33
CA THR A 300 8.31 16.30 -17.75
C THR A 300 7.85 17.31 -18.79
N GLN A 301 7.02 16.92 -19.77
CA GLN A 301 6.52 17.84 -20.79
C GLN A 301 5.57 18.90 -20.23
N PRO A 302 4.54 18.55 -19.42
CA PRO A 302 3.66 19.55 -18.82
C PRO A 302 4.21 20.13 -17.51
N PHE A 303 5.50 19.93 -17.17
CA PHE A 303 6.03 20.31 -15.86
C PHE A 303 5.83 21.78 -15.54
N GLY A 304 5.90 22.66 -16.54
CA GLY A 304 5.61 24.08 -16.36
C GLY A 304 4.16 24.37 -15.91
N ALA A 305 3.20 23.53 -16.26
CA ALA A 305 1.82 23.63 -15.75
C ALA A 305 1.71 23.05 -14.33
N LEU A 306 2.36 21.90 -14.08
CA LEU A 306 2.42 21.28 -12.76
C LEU A 306 3.02 22.23 -11.72
N ALA A 307 4.21 22.77 -11.98
CA ALA A 307 4.93 23.66 -11.05
C ALA A 307 4.24 25.02 -10.83
N ARG A 308 3.38 25.46 -11.75
CA ARG A 308 2.52 26.65 -11.54
C ARG A 308 1.35 26.35 -10.61
N ASN A 309 0.87 25.11 -10.56
CA ASN A 309 -0.31 24.72 -9.77
C ASN A 309 0.04 24.10 -8.41
N PHE A 310 1.19 23.43 -8.30
CA PHE A 310 1.63 22.71 -7.12
C PHE A 310 3.12 22.93 -6.83
N GLN A 311 3.49 22.89 -5.55
CA GLN A 311 4.87 22.92 -5.10
C GLN A 311 5.36 21.50 -4.86
N PHE A 312 6.53 21.14 -5.41
CA PHE A 312 7.09 19.78 -5.30
C PHE A 312 8.43 19.76 -4.56
N PRO A 313 8.52 20.23 -3.28
CA PRO A 313 9.80 20.38 -2.61
C PRO A 313 10.49 19.04 -2.38
N ALA A 314 9.77 18.03 -1.86
CA ALA A 314 10.35 16.70 -1.65
C ALA A 314 9.93 15.70 -2.74
N PHE A 315 8.69 15.83 -3.25
CA PHE A 315 8.14 14.96 -4.27
C PHE A 315 9.04 14.82 -5.50
N LEU A 316 9.45 15.95 -6.07
CA LEU A 316 10.28 15.97 -7.28
C LEU A 316 11.67 15.37 -7.04
N ARG A 317 12.24 15.56 -5.84
CA ARG A 317 13.52 14.94 -5.48
C ARG A 317 13.39 13.42 -5.48
N THR A 318 12.32 12.88 -4.90
CA THR A 318 12.04 11.44 -4.94
C THR A 318 11.80 10.95 -6.36
N THR A 319 11.05 11.69 -7.19
CA THR A 319 10.88 11.35 -8.62
C THR A 319 12.23 11.29 -9.35
N ALA A 320 13.12 12.26 -9.12
CA ALA A 320 14.45 12.25 -9.72
C ALA A 320 15.30 11.07 -9.26
N HIS A 321 15.21 10.68 -7.98
CA HIS A 321 15.86 9.47 -7.48
C HIS A 321 15.34 8.21 -8.19
N HIS A 322 14.02 8.07 -8.36
CA HIS A 322 13.44 6.93 -9.09
C HIS A 322 13.92 6.89 -10.55
N LEU A 323 14.03 8.04 -11.22
CA LEU A 323 14.58 8.12 -12.58
C LEU A 323 16.04 7.64 -12.65
N VAL A 324 16.87 8.06 -11.70
CA VAL A 324 18.29 7.63 -11.62
C VAL A 324 18.38 6.13 -11.33
N GLU A 325 17.57 5.62 -10.40
CA GLU A 325 17.54 4.19 -10.06
C GLU A 325 17.01 3.31 -11.19
N GLY A 326 16.10 3.84 -12.02
CA GLY A 326 15.57 3.19 -13.22
C GLY A 326 16.45 3.33 -14.47
N GLN A 327 17.53 4.10 -14.42
CA GLN A 327 18.40 4.31 -15.57
C GLN A 327 19.28 3.08 -15.82
N SER A 328 19.22 2.55 -17.05
CA SER A 328 20.15 1.51 -17.49
C SER A 328 21.50 2.11 -17.86
N ILE A 329 22.60 1.46 -17.46
CA ILE A 329 23.94 1.80 -17.96
C ILE A 329 24.19 0.94 -19.19
N ALA A 330 24.34 1.58 -20.34
CA ALA A 330 24.63 0.92 -21.61
C ALA A 330 25.85 -0.01 -21.49
N ASN A 331 25.74 -1.22 -22.07
CA ASN A 331 26.81 -2.21 -22.13
C ASN A 331 27.35 -2.70 -20.77
N THR A 332 26.55 -2.61 -19.71
CA THR A 332 26.86 -3.24 -18.41
C THR A 332 25.76 -4.21 -17.99
N SER A 333 26.11 -5.21 -17.20
CA SER A 333 25.13 -5.99 -16.43
C SER A 333 24.64 -5.18 -15.22
N MET A 334 23.92 -4.08 -15.48
CA MET A 334 23.17 -3.24 -14.54
C MET A 334 23.97 -2.50 -13.44
N ALA A 335 23.60 -1.24 -13.21
CA ALA A 335 23.78 -0.55 -11.91
C ALA A 335 22.47 0.03 -11.34
N GLY A 336 21.36 -0.04 -12.09
CA GLY A 336 20.04 0.38 -11.63
C GLY A 336 19.36 -0.70 -10.77
N ASN A 337 18.54 -0.30 -9.81
CA ASN A 337 17.85 -1.18 -8.86
C ASN A 337 16.61 -1.88 -9.47
N VAL A 338 16.32 -1.67 -10.76
CA VAL A 338 15.15 -2.25 -11.42
C VAL A 338 15.57 -3.48 -12.22
N ALA A 339 15.03 -4.64 -11.86
CA ALA A 339 15.28 -5.89 -12.57
C ALA A 339 14.78 -5.78 -14.03
N LEU A 340 15.61 -6.21 -14.99
CA LEU A 340 15.27 -6.29 -16.43
C LEU A 340 14.01 -7.13 -16.73
N LYS A 341 13.61 -7.98 -15.78
CA LYS A 341 12.36 -8.73 -15.75
C LYS A 341 11.96 -8.88 -14.28
N THR A 342 10.85 -8.28 -13.87
CA THR A 342 10.04 -8.93 -12.83
C THR A 342 9.67 -10.30 -13.41
N PRO A 343 9.87 -11.43 -12.72
CA PRO A 343 9.31 -12.68 -13.19
C PRO A 343 7.82 -12.45 -13.38
N VAL A 344 7.38 -12.53 -14.65
CA VAL A 344 5.98 -12.76 -14.95
C VAL A 344 5.77 -14.18 -14.45
N TYR A 345 5.15 -14.31 -13.29
CA TYR A 345 4.63 -15.59 -12.85
C TYR A 345 3.43 -15.85 -13.77
N ASP A 346 3.68 -16.61 -14.84
CA ASP A 346 2.63 -17.21 -15.67
C ASP A 346 1.80 -18.21 -14.85
#